data_AF-A0A6F8VHS2-F1
#
_entry.id   AF-A0A6F8VHS2-F1
#
_cell.length_a   1.000
_cell.length_b   1.000
_cell.length_c   1.000
_cell.angle_alpha   90.00
_cell.angle_beta   90.00
_cell.angle_gamma   90.00
#
_symmetry.space_group_name_H-M   'P 1'
#
loop_
_entity.id
_entity.type
_entity.pdbx_description
1 polymer ?
#
loop_
_entity_poly.entity_id
_entity_poly.type
_entity_poly.pdbx_seq_one_letter_code
_entity_poly.pdbx_strand_id
1 'polypeptide(L)'
;MSTSIHARFTRKPCSIDEVHHNSDPSAPPEVITIEFRKELTETEYDAFANTLLEDRDWLAGRGGHADGHRRVVEVSAPGRTTLYVDPSGSSYGRYVGVAIESPTPSNDQASAIRWLLDNRRPEVSIDQALRTLRIALCCDAGAMELLDQIASEK
;
A
#
# COMPACT_ATOMS: atom_id res chain seq x y z
N MET A 1 -11.63 -12.40 -9.29
CA MET A 1 -10.91 -11.92 -8.11
C MET A 1 -10.67 -10.44 -8.31
N SER A 2 -11.30 -9.58 -7.52
CA SER A 2 -11.08 -8.13 -7.59
C SER A 2 -9.85 -7.81 -6.76
N THR A 3 -8.74 -7.45 -7.40
CA THR A 3 -7.53 -7.04 -6.69
C THR A 3 -7.79 -5.71 -6.00
N SER A 4 -7.92 -5.72 -4.67
CA SER A 4 -8.02 -4.49 -3.88
C SER A 4 -6.71 -3.73 -3.98
N ILE A 5 -6.77 -2.46 -4.36
CA ILE A 5 -5.60 -1.58 -4.40
C ILE A 5 -5.45 -0.93 -3.04
N HIS A 6 -4.24 -0.96 -2.51
CA HIS A 6 -3.85 -0.30 -1.28
C HIS A 6 -2.93 0.88 -1.60
N ALA A 7 -3.15 2.03 -0.98
CA ALA A 7 -2.31 3.20 -1.19
C ALA A 7 -2.02 3.94 0.11
N ARG A 8 -0.86 4.61 0.16
CA ARG A 8 -0.52 5.58 1.22
C ARG A 8 -0.67 6.99 0.68
N PHE A 9 -1.26 7.88 1.46
CA PHE A 9 -1.59 9.23 1.04
C PHE A 9 -0.81 10.27 1.82
N THR A 10 -0.26 11.24 1.10
CA THR A 10 0.23 12.48 1.66
C THR A 10 -0.86 13.53 1.56
N ARG A 11 -1.08 14.30 2.63
CA ARG A 11 -2.07 15.38 2.66
C ARG A 11 -1.48 16.68 2.12
N LYS A 12 -2.13 17.24 1.11
CA LYS A 12 -1.79 18.50 0.43
C LYS A 12 -0.32 18.58 -0.02
N PRO A 13 0.21 17.56 -0.69
CA PRO A 13 1.55 17.64 -1.26
C PRO A 13 1.57 18.69 -2.37
N CYS A 14 2.65 19.46 -2.45
CA CYS A 14 2.87 20.42 -3.53
C CYS A 14 3.42 19.73 -4.78
N SER A 15 4.15 18.62 -4.60
CA SER A 15 4.80 17.85 -5.68
C SER A 15 4.79 16.34 -5.42
N ILE A 16 5.07 15.55 -6.45
CA ILE A 16 5.22 14.10 -6.35
C ILE A 16 6.40 13.69 -5.45
N ASP A 17 7.49 14.46 -5.42
CA ASP A 17 8.63 14.19 -4.52
C ASP A 17 8.19 14.24 -3.05
N GLU A 18 7.27 15.15 -2.72
CA GLU A 18 6.69 15.24 -1.39
C GLU A 18 5.82 14.02 -1.06
N VAL A 19 5.08 13.48 -2.04
CA VAL A 19 4.31 12.24 -1.88
C VAL A 19 5.25 11.07 -1.51
N HIS A 20 6.39 10.98 -2.19
CA HIS A 20 7.38 9.94 -1.93
C HIS A 20 8.08 10.10 -0.57
N HIS A 21 8.37 11.33 -0.13
CA HIS A 21 9.06 11.58 1.14
C HIS A 21 8.15 11.55 2.38
N ASN A 22 6.89 12.01 2.24
CA ASN A 22 5.98 12.20 3.38
C ASN A 22 4.95 11.08 3.53
N SER A 23 5.04 10.01 2.73
CA SER A 23 4.27 8.80 2.96
C SER A 23 4.79 8.10 4.22
N ASP A 24 4.13 8.33 5.36
CA ASP A 24 4.48 7.69 6.64
C ASP A 24 4.44 6.15 6.48
N PRO A 25 5.58 5.45 6.57
CA PRO A 25 5.62 4.00 6.41
C PRO A 25 4.93 3.27 7.57
N SER A 26 4.75 3.91 8.73
CA SER A 26 4.04 3.35 9.88
C SER A 26 2.52 3.48 9.78
N ALA A 27 2.01 4.37 8.93
CA ALA A 27 0.59 4.49 8.68
C ALA A 27 0.09 3.28 7.86
N PRO A 28 -1.01 2.62 8.29
CA PRO A 28 -1.56 1.51 7.54
C PRO A 28 -2.07 2.01 6.18
N PRO A 29 -1.81 1.25 5.11
CA PRO A 29 -2.28 1.62 3.78
C PRO A 29 -3.80 1.49 3.68
N GLU A 30 -4.43 2.43 2.99
CA GLU A 30 -5.89 2.49 2.84
C GLU A 30 -6.35 1.71 1.61
N VAL A 31 -7.47 0.98 1.72
CA VAL A 31 -8.15 0.39 0.55
C VAL A 31 -8.86 1.50 -0.22
N ILE A 32 -8.62 1.55 -1.53
CA ILE A 32 -9.15 2.60 -2.39
C ILE A 32 -10.16 2.08 -3.41
N THR A 33 -11.12 2.93 -3.74
CA THR A 33 -12.09 2.72 -4.82
C THR A 33 -11.84 3.75 -5.90
N ILE A 34 -11.50 3.28 -7.11
CA ILE A 34 -11.31 4.16 -8.27
C ILE A 34 -12.68 4.59 -8.79
N GLU A 35 -12.99 5.88 -8.67
CA GLU A 35 -14.25 6.44 -9.22
C GLU A 35 -14.06 7.10 -10.60
N PHE A 36 -12.83 7.45 -10.96
CA PHE A 36 -12.50 8.04 -12.26
C PHE A 36 -11.07 7.70 -12.65
N ARG A 37 -10.83 7.48 -13.94
CA ARG A 37 -9.50 7.27 -14.52
C ARG A 37 -9.18 8.41 -15.45
N LYS A 38 -8.03 9.05 -15.23
CA LYS A 38 -7.51 10.15 -16.02
C LYS A 38 -6.17 9.74 -16.62
N GLU A 39 -6.20 9.44 -17.91
CA GLU A 39 -4.99 9.23 -18.70
C GLU A 39 -4.46 10.58 -19.16
N LEU A 40 -3.17 10.80 -18.95
CA LEU A 40 -2.43 12.00 -19.34
C LEU A 40 -1.28 11.62 -20.28
N THR A 41 -0.88 12.58 -21.12
CA THR A 41 0.44 12.52 -21.76
C THR A 41 1.54 12.70 -20.72
N GLU A 42 2.78 12.32 -21.06
CA GLU A 42 3.93 12.50 -20.16
C GLU A 42 4.10 13.96 -19.73
N THR A 43 3.93 14.92 -20.65
CA THR A 43 4.07 16.35 -20.36
C THR A 43 2.95 16.86 -19.46
N GLU A 44 1.70 16.46 -19.69
CA GLU A 44 0.59 16.84 -18.83
C GLU A 44 0.71 16.23 -17.43
N TYR A 45 1.21 14.99 -17.35
CA TYR A 45 1.50 14.33 -16.09
C TYR A 45 2.61 15.06 -15.33
N ASP A 46 3.71 15.40 -15.99
CA ASP A 46 4.83 16.10 -15.34
C ASP A 46 4.40 17.48 -14.85
N ALA A 47 3.57 18.20 -15.61
CA ALA A 47 2.96 19.44 -15.15
C ALA A 47 2.06 19.19 -13.92
N PHE A 48 1.19 18.17 -13.98
CA PHE A 48 0.32 17.77 -12.86
C PHE A 48 1.12 17.46 -11.59
N ALA A 49 2.13 16.62 -11.71
CA ALA A 49 2.97 16.13 -10.63
C ALA A 49 3.78 17.23 -9.93
N ASN A 50 3.99 18.38 -10.59
CA ASN A 50 4.67 19.54 -10.02
C ASN A 50 3.71 20.62 -9.48
N THR A 51 2.41 20.52 -9.76
CA THR A 51 1.42 21.51 -9.32
C THR A 51 0.16 20.84 -8.75
N LEU A 52 0.34 19.89 -7.82
CA LEU A 52 -0.74 19.06 -7.28
C LEU A 52 -1.86 19.86 -6.57
N LEU A 53 -1.56 21.07 -6.09
CA LEU A 53 -2.51 21.96 -5.42
C LEU A 53 -3.25 22.93 -6.36
N GLU A 54 -2.94 22.91 -7.66
CA GLU A 54 -3.70 23.70 -8.65
C GLU A 54 -5.05 23.06 -8.97
N ASP A 55 -6.05 23.91 -9.19
CA ASP A 55 -7.41 23.50 -9.52
C ASP A 55 -7.51 22.89 -10.92
N ARG A 56 -8.29 21.82 -11.01
CA ARG A 56 -8.53 21.04 -12.23
C ARG A 56 -9.98 20.61 -12.28
N ASP A 57 -10.65 20.94 -13.38
CA ASP A 57 -12.08 20.65 -13.56
C ASP A 57 -12.39 19.16 -13.42
N TRP A 58 -11.49 18.29 -13.86
CA TRP A 58 -11.67 16.84 -13.80
C TRP A 58 -11.50 16.25 -12.38
N LEU A 59 -11.03 17.04 -11.41
CA LEU A 59 -11.01 16.70 -9.98
C LEU A 59 -12.21 17.26 -9.21
N ALA A 60 -12.91 18.25 -9.75
CA ALA A 60 -13.96 18.95 -9.03
C ALA A 60 -15.10 18.01 -8.60
N GLY A 61 -15.49 18.06 -7.32
CA GLY A 61 -16.59 17.26 -6.77
C GLY A 61 -16.28 15.77 -6.59
N ARG A 62 -15.01 15.36 -6.74
CA ARG A 62 -14.56 13.97 -6.67
C ARG A 62 -13.94 13.59 -5.33
N GLY A 63 -13.85 12.29 -5.09
CA GLY A 63 -13.19 11.70 -3.92
C GLY A 63 -14.03 11.73 -2.64
N GLY A 64 -13.34 11.74 -1.50
CA GLY A 64 -13.94 11.60 -0.17
C GLY A 64 -14.06 10.14 0.28
N HIS A 65 -14.72 9.95 1.42
CA HIS A 65 -14.95 8.61 1.99
C HIS A 65 -16.42 8.24 1.89
N ALA A 66 -16.68 7.04 1.38
CA ALA A 66 -18.00 6.44 1.36
C ALA A 66 -17.88 4.92 1.46
N ASP A 67 -18.84 4.29 2.12
CA ASP A 67 -18.91 2.83 2.28
C ASP A 67 -17.65 2.23 2.95
N GLY A 68 -16.96 3.01 3.79
CA GLY A 68 -15.71 2.61 4.46
C GLY A 68 -14.45 2.66 3.58
N HIS A 69 -14.55 3.13 2.34
CA HIS A 69 -13.44 3.21 1.39
C HIS A 69 -13.17 4.64 0.93
N ARG A 70 -11.90 4.96 0.70
CA ARG A 70 -11.50 6.23 0.07
C ARG A 70 -11.77 6.15 -1.43
N ARG A 71 -12.50 7.12 -1.97
CA ARG A 71 -12.71 7.25 -3.41
C ARG A 71 -11.61 8.11 -4.02
N VAL A 72 -11.09 7.68 -5.16
CA VAL A 72 -9.94 8.33 -5.79
C VAL A 72 -10.10 8.46 -7.30
N VAL A 73 -9.44 9.46 -7.85
CA VAL A 73 -9.10 9.55 -9.26
C VAL A 73 -7.76 8.87 -9.48
N GLU A 74 -7.72 7.87 -10.34
CA GLU A 74 -6.47 7.27 -10.81
C GLU A 74 -5.93 8.13 -11.96
N VAL A 75 -4.69 8.61 -11.81
CA VAL A 75 -4.00 9.42 -12.82
C VAL A 75 -2.79 8.64 -13.32
N SER A 76 -2.75 8.36 -14.62
CA SER A 76 -1.72 7.55 -15.25
C SER A 76 -1.15 8.25 -16.49
N ALA A 77 0.11 7.95 -16.80
CA ALA A 77 0.77 8.33 -18.04
C ALA A 77 1.80 7.26 -18.43
N PRO A 78 2.12 7.10 -19.73
CA PRO A 78 3.13 6.16 -20.18
C PRO A 78 4.48 6.37 -19.47
N GLY A 79 5.03 5.29 -18.89
CA GLY A 79 6.34 5.34 -18.22
C GLY A 79 6.38 6.09 -16.89
N ARG A 80 5.23 6.51 -16.33
CA ARG A 80 5.14 7.25 -15.06
C ARG A 80 4.42 6.45 -13.98
N THR A 81 4.73 6.76 -12.73
CA THR A 81 4.06 6.17 -11.56
C THR A 81 2.58 6.54 -11.55
N THR A 82 1.68 5.56 -11.37
CA THR A 82 0.26 5.87 -11.20
C THR A 82 0.00 6.57 -9.88
N LEU A 83 -0.70 7.71 -9.93
CA LEU A 83 -1.12 8.48 -8.76
C LEU A 83 -2.59 8.22 -8.45
N TYR A 84 -2.91 8.16 -7.16
CA TYR A 84 -4.27 8.11 -6.66
C TYR A 84 -4.57 9.41 -5.94
N VAL A 85 -5.56 10.14 -6.44
CA VAL A 85 -5.87 11.50 -6.01
C VAL A 85 -7.24 11.52 -5.36
N ASP A 86 -7.32 11.94 -4.11
CA ASP A 86 -8.57 12.22 -3.41
C ASP A 86 -8.69 13.74 -3.17
N PRO A 87 -9.51 14.44 -3.99
CA PRO A 87 -9.80 15.87 -3.80
C PRO A 87 -10.70 16.15 -2.59
N SER A 88 -11.39 15.14 -2.07
CA SER A 88 -12.42 15.24 -1.04
C SER A 88 -13.44 16.35 -1.31
N GLY A 89 -13.97 16.36 -2.53
CA GLY A 89 -14.94 17.33 -3.04
C GLY A 89 -14.35 18.65 -3.55
N SER A 90 -13.04 18.88 -3.39
CA SER A 90 -12.34 20.04 -3.95
C SER A 90 -11.98 19.81 -5.44
N SER A 91 -11.18 20.72 -6.02
CA SER A 91 -10.72 20.66 -7.42
C SER A 91 -9.20 20.41 -7.54
N TYR A 92 -8.50 20.12 -6.45
CA TYR A 92 -7.05 19.88 -6.44
C TYR A 92 -6.69 18.59 -5.68
N GLY A 93 -5.44 18.16 -5.76
CA GLY A 93 -4.92 16.96 -5.09
C GLY A 93 -4.78 17.13 -3.58
N ARG A 94 -5.91 17.16 -2.86
CA ARG A 94 -5.94 17.34 -1.39
C ARG A 94 -5.27 16.18 -0.65
N TYR A 95 -5.43 14.96 -1.15
CA TYR A 95 -4.67 13.79 -0.74
C TYR A 95 -4.15 13.11 -2.00
N VAL A 96 -2.85 12.88 -2.07
CA VAL A 96 -2.23 12.20 -3.21
C VAL A 96 -1.41 11.03 -2.69
N GLY A 97 -1.61 9.87 -3.30
CA GLY A 97 -0.95 8.65 -2.90
C GLY A 97 -0.45 7.85 -4.09
N VAL A 98 0.44 6.92 -3.79
CA VAL A 98 0.89 5.89 -4.72
C VAL A 98 0.39 4.54 -4.25
N ALA A 99 0.16 3.62 -5.18
CA ALA A 99 -0.09 2.24 -4.81
C ALA A 99 1.11 1.78 -3.99
N ILE A 100 0.82 1.21 -2.84
CA ILE A 100 1.76 0.27 -2.28
C ILE A 100 1.49 -1.04 -3.02
N GLU A 101 2.55 -1.73 -3.41
CA GLU A 101 2.39 -3.17 -3.50
C GLU A 101 1.90 -3.57 -2.10
N SER A 102 0.65 -4.06 -2.02
CA SER A 102 0.31 -4.92 -0.91
C SER A 102 1.49 -5.86 -0.81
N PRO A 103 2.10 -6.06 0.38
CA PRO A 103 2.91 -7.24 0.52
C PRO A 103 1.96 -8.36 0.08
N THR A 104 2.19 -8.88 -1.13
CA THR A 104 1.94 -10.28 -1.37
C THR A 104 2.50 -10.91 -0.11
N PRO A 105 1.78 -11.77 0.63
CA PRO A 105 2.40 -12.53 1.71
C PRO A 105 3.53 -13.27 1.02
N SER A 106 4.69 -12.62 0.96
CA SER A 106 5.55 -12.85 -0.18
C SER A 106 6.10 -14.20 0.16
N ASN A 107 6.35 -14.96 -0.89
CA ASN A 107 7.11 -16.17 -0.75
C ASN A 107 8.30 -15.97 0.21
N ASP A 108 8.85 -14.75 0.31
CA ASP A 108 9.91 -14.34 1.23
C ASP A 108 9.58 -14.40 2.73
N GLN A 109 8.42 -13.96 3.24
CA GLN A 109 8.16 -14.03 4.71
C GLN A 109 7.99 -15.49 5.15
N ALA A 110 7.19 -16.25 4.41
CA ALA A 110 7.03 -17.67 4.65
C ALA A 110 8.35 -18.44 4.44
N SER A 111 9.13 -18.10 3.41
CA SER A 111 10.46 -18.68 3.17
C SER A 111 11.47 -18.30 4.25
N ALA A 112 11.43 -17.07 4.79
CA ALA A 112 12.30 -16.64 5.88
C ALA A 112 11.96 -17.38 7.17
N ILE A 113 10.68 -17.54 7.50
CA ILE A 113 10.23 -18.33 8.65
C ILE A 113 10.66 -19.80 8.49
N ARG A 114 10.46 -20.40 7.30
CA ARG A 114 10.92 -21.77 7.00
C ARG A 114 12.44 -21.87 7.11
N TRP A 115 13.20 -20.93 6.54
CA TRP A 115 14.65 -20.90 6.63
C TRP A 115 15.13 -20.84 8.09
N LEU A 116 14.51 -20.03 8.95
CA LEU A 116 14.83 -19.96 10.38
C LEU A 116 14.55 -21.28 11.10
N LEU A 117 13.46 -21.97 10.74
CA LEU A 117 13.12 -23.29 11.29
C LEU A 117 14.10 -24.37 10.82
N ASP A 118 14.48 -24.36 9.54
CA ASP A 118 15.41 -25.32 8.94
C ASP A 118 16.84 -25.12 9.45
N ASN A 119 17.24 -23.86 9.67
CA ASN A 119 18.56 -23.48 10.18
C ASN A 119 18.60 -23.26 11.69
N ARG A 120 17.57 -23.71 12.41
CA ARG A 120 17.61 -23.74 13.88
C ARG A 120 18.81 -24.59 14.34
N ARG A 121 19.30 -24.32 15.55
CA ARG A 121 20.34 -25.16 16.13
C ARG A 121 19.87 -26.62 16.23
N PRO A 122 20.70 -27.63 15.93
CA PRO A 122 20.27 -29.03 15.92
C PRO A 122 19.65 -29.53 17.22
N GLU A 123 20.09 -28.98 18.37
CA GLU A 123 19.56 -29.29 19.71
C GLU A 123 18.18 -28.69 19.99
N VAL A 124 17.72 -27.72 19.19
CA VAL A 124 16.40 -27.10 19.33
C VAL A 124 15.40 -27.87 18.49
N SER A 125 14.36 -28.40 19.11
CA SER A 125 13.30 -29.08 18.36
C SER A 125 12.52 -28.09 17.51
N ILE A 126 11.93 -28.57 16.42
CA ILE A 126 11.10 -27.72 15.57
C ILE A 126 9.89 -27.13 16.32
N ASP A 127 9.35 -27.83 17.32
CA ASP A 127 8.26 -27.32 18.17
C ASP A 127 8.71 -26.22 19.13
N GLN A 128 9.92 -26.35 19.69
CA GLN A 128 10.54 -25.30 20.49
C GLN A 128 10.81 -24.05 19.64
N ALA A 129 11.32 -24.23 18.43
CA ALA A 129 11.56 -23.13 17.49
C ALA A 129 10.24 -22.42 17.11
N LEU A 130 9.19 -23.18 16.76
CA LEU A 130 7.86 -22.63 16.49
C LEU A 130 7.30 -21.85 17.69
N ARG A 131 7.42 -22.39 18.91
CA ARG A 131 6.97 -21.70 20.13
C ARG A 131 7.70 -20.38 20.35
N THR A 132 9.02 -20.36 20.16
CA THR A 132 9.82 -19.14 20.29
C THR A 132 9.43 -18.11 19.22
N LEU A 133 9.24 -18.52 17.98
CA LEU A 133 8.81 -17.61 16.91
C LEU A 133 7.42 -17.04 17.16
N ARG A 134 6.46 -17.84 17.66
CA ARG A 134 5.13 -17.35 18.06
C ARG A 134 5.20 -16.29 19.16
N ILE A 135 6.14 -16.42 20.10
CA ILE A 135 6.35 -15.39 21.14
C ILE A 135 6.96 -14.13 20.54
N ALA A 136 7.98 -14.27 19.70
CA ALA A 136 8.69 -13.14 19.10
C ALA A 136 7.82 -12.34 18.11
N LEU A 137 6.89 -13.02 17.43
CA LEU A 137 6.04 -12.45 16.38
C LEU A 137 4.56 -12.33 16.81
N CYS A 138 4.28 -12.31 18.12
CA CYS A 138 2.91 -12.42 18.64
C CYS A 138 1.96 -11.30 18.19
N CYS A 139 2.48 -10.14 17.79
CA CYS A 139 1.70 -8.99 17.32
C CYS A 139 1.54 -8.95 15.79
N ASP A 140 2.13 -9.89 15.04
CA ASP A 140 1.99 -10.01 13.59
C ASP A 140 1.01 -11.14 13.25
N ALA A 141 -0.24 -10.77 12.96
CA ALA A 141 -1.30 -11.73 12.65
C ALA A 141 -0.97 -12.60 11.42
N GLY A 142 -0.30 -12.04 10.40
CA GLY A 142 0.08 -12.79 9.21
C GLY A 142 1.17 -13.82 9.51
N ALA A 143 2.17 -13.45 10.31
CA ALA A 143 3.18 -14.39 10.76
C ALA A 143 2.60 -15.53 11.61
N MET A 144 1.60 -15.24 12.45
CA MET A 144 0.92 -16.26 13.26
C MET A 144 0.16 -17.28 12.40
N GLU A 145 -0.58 -16.83 11.39
CA GLU A 145 -1.26 -17.71 10.43
C GLU A 145 -0.26 -18.61 9.67
N LEU A 146 0.88 -18.05 9.23
CA LEU A 146 1.93 -18.82 8.56
C LEU A 146 2.56 -19.87 9.48
N LEU A 147 2.83 -19.52 10.75
CA LEU A 147 3.38 -20.45 11.74
C LEU A 147 2.40 -21.59 12.05
N ASP A 148 1.10 -21.30 12.07
CA ASP A 148 0.05 -22.32 12.26
C ASP A 148 -0.06 -23.24 11.04
N GLN A 149 0.01 -22.69 9.83
CA GLN A 149 0.06 -23.48 8.60
C GLN A 149 1.28 -24.41 8.58
N ILE A 150 2.48 -23.90 8.83
CA ILE A 150 3.72 -24.70 8.87
C ILE A 150 3.64 -25.78 9.96
N ALA A 151 3.04 -25.49 11.11
CA ALA A 151 2.84 -26.48 12.17
C ALA A 151 1.91 -27.63 11.75
N SER A 152 0.94 -27.35 10.86
CA SER A 152 -0.02 -28.33 10.34
C SER A 152 0.52 -29.18 9.19
N GLU A 153 1.63 -28.79 8.55
CA GLU A 153 2.30 -29.53 7.47
C GLU A 153 3.13 -30.73 7.99
N LYS A 154 3.22 -30.91 9.32
CA LYS A 154 3.99 -31.97 9.99
C LYS A 154 3.29 -33.32 10.07
#